data_AF-A0A7W6UTL9-F1
#
_entry.id   AF-A0A7W6UTL9-F1
#
_cell.length_a   1.000
_cell.length_b   1.000
_cell.length_c   1.000
_cell.angle_alpha   90.00
_cell.angle_beta   90.00
_cell.angle_gamma   90.00
#
_symmetry.space_group_name_H-M   'P 1'
#
loop_
_entity.id
_entity.type
_entity.pdbx_description
1 polymer ?
#
loop_
_entity_poly.entity_id
_entity_poly.type
_entity_poly.pdbx_seq_one_letter_code
_entity_poly.pdbx_strand_id
1 'polypeptide(L)' 'MSTSFVPLAISPPPPASSEMTAPLRSEDNKTIEIGLPNGRRLTIPASLDPAILARLLPVLDAS' A
#
# COMPACT_ATOMS: atom_id res chain seq x y z
N MET A 1 -27.33 20.43 -10.90
CA MET A 1 -25.94 20.42 -11.40
C MET A 1 -25.29 19.14 -10.91
N SER A 2 -25.15 18.13 -11.77
CA SER A 2 -24.63 16.80 -11.37
C SER A 2 -23.19 16.68 -11.85
N THR A 3 -22.24 16.62 -10.91
CA THR A 3 -20.84 16.31 -11.21
C THR A 3 -20.67 14.80 -11.26
N SER A 4 -20.41 14.25 -12.45
CA SER A 4 -20.08 12.84 -12.61
C SER A 4 -18.60 12.60 -12.26
N PHE A 5 -18.34 11.52 -11.53
CA PHE A 5 -16.98 11.03 -11.30
C PHE A 5 -16.54 10.18 -12.50
N VAL A 6 -15.37 10.49 -13.07
CA VAL A 6 -14.73 9.69 -14.10
C VAL A 6 -13.43 9.11 -13.52
N PRO A 7 -13.31 7.78 -13.37
CA PRO A 7 -12.07 7.17 -12.90
C PRO A 7 -11.00 7.26 -13.99
N LEU A 8 -9.85 7.86 -13.65
CA LEU A 8 -8.67 7.91 -14.51
C LEU A 8 -7.80 6.68 -14.24
N ALA A 9 -7.69 5.78 -15.22
CA ALA A 9 -6.79 4.64 -15.16
C ALA A 9 -5.39 5.07 -15.63
N ILE A 10 -4.40 5.03 -14.74
CA ILE A 10 -2.99 5.26 -15.08
C ILE A 10 -2.35 3.89 -15.30
N SER A 11 -1.88 3.63 -16.52
CA SER A 11 -1.14 2.41 -16.83
C SER A 11 0.24 2.47 -16.17
N PRO A 12 0.65 1.47 -15.38
CA PRO A 12 2.03 1.41 -14.90
C PRO A 12 2.98 1.24 -16.10
N PRO A 13 4.21 1.80 -16.03
CA PRO A 13 5.23 1.54 -17.04
C PRO A 13 5.55 0.04 -17.06
N PRO A 14 5.91 -0.52 -18.22
CA PRO A 14 6.28 -1.94 -18.33
C PRO A 14 7.44 -2.24 -17.37
N PRO A 15 7.41 -3.37 -16.64
CA PRO A 15 8.46 -3.68 -15.69
C PRO A 15 9.78 -3.81 -16.44
N ALA A 16 10.76 -2.98 -16.11
CA ALA A 16 12.14 -3.21 -16.49
C ALA A 16 12.55 -4.56 -15.88
N SER A 17 13.08 -5.45 -16.73
CA SER A 17 13.65 -6.74 -16.35
C SER A 17 14.65 -6.57 -15.21
N SER A 18 14.15 -6.71 -13.99
CA SER A 18 14.93 -6.87 -12.78
C SER A 18 14.88 -8.37 -12.50
N GLU A 19 16.06 -8.96 -12.49
CA GLU A 19 16.37 -10.33 -12.11
C GLU A 19 15.26 -10.98 -11.29
N MET A 20 14.51 -11.87 -11.94
CA MET A 20 13.41 -12.60 -11.36
C MET A 20 13.98 -13.63 -10.37
N THR A 21 14.40 -13.17 -9.19
CA THR A 21 14.17 -13.94 -7.98
C THR A 21 12.66 -14.10 -7.91
N ALA A 22 12.19 -15.29 -8.30
CA ALA A 22 10.80 -15.68 -8.09
C ALA A 22 10.43 -15.26 -6.66
N PRO A 23 9.35 -14.48 -6.43
CA PRO A 23 8.94 -14.18 -5.07
C PRO A 23 8.67 -15.53 -4.44
N LEU A 24 9.49 -15.85 -3.43
CA LEU A 24 9.29 -17.01 -2.58
C LEU A 24 7.79 -17.05 -2.29
N ARG A 25 7.17 -18.20 -2.57
CA ARG A 25 5.76 -18.44 -2.26
C ARG A 25 5.62 -18.42 -0.75
N SER A 26 5.62 -17.21 -0.20
CA SER A 26 5.51 -16.93 1.20
C SER A 26 4.02 -16.81 1.44
N GLU A 27 3.44 -17.74 2.19
CA GLU A 27 2.13 -17.53 2.81
C GLU A 27 2.15 -16.27 3.73
N ASP A 28 3.35 -15.75 4.04
CA ASP A 28 3.67 -14.42 4.58
C ASP A 28 3.50 -13.23 3.60
N ASN A 29 3.12 -13.46 2.33
CA ASN A 29 2.83 -12.38 1.37
C ASN A 29 1.38 -11.88 1.51
N LYS A 30 0.79 -12.04 2.70
CA LYS A 30 -0.47 -11.39 3.00
C LYS A 30 -0.17 -9.96 3.40
N THR A 31 -0.77 -9.01 2.71
CA THR A 31 -0.69 -7.59 3.06
C THR A 31 -2.01 -7.09 3.60
N ILE A 32 -1.96 -6.05 4.43
CA ILE A 32 -3.10 -5.38 5.03
C ILE A 32 -3.11 -3.96 4.49
N GLU A 33 -4.25 -3.54 3.94
CA GLU A 33 -4.51 -2.14 3.60
C GLU A 33 -5.23 -1.45 4.75
N ILE A 34 -4.69 -0.31 5.19
CA ILE A 34 -5.22 0.52 6.26
C ILE A 34 -5.57 1.88 5.65
N GLY A 35 -6.84 2.29 5.79
CA GLY A 35 -7.26 3.66 5.51
C GLY A 35 -6.81 4.58 6.65
N LEU A 36 -5.99 5.58 6.33
CA LEU A 36 -5.54 6.57 7.29
C LEU A 36 -6.54 7.75 7.34
N PRO A 37 -6.66 8.45 8.49
CA PRO A 37 -7.58 9.57 8.66
C PRO A 37 -7.25 10.78 7.74
N ASN A 38 -6.01 10.88 7.27
CA ASN A 38 -5.57 11.86 6.28
C ASN A 38 -6.07 11.56 4.84
N GLY A 39 -6.89 10.52 4.65
CA GLY A 39 -7.42 10.11 3.35
C GLY A 39 -6.43 9.29 2.50
N ARG A 40 -5.24 8.98 3.01
CA ARG A 40 -4.24 8.13 2.35
C ARG A 40 -4.46 6.66 2.73
N ARG A 41 -3.81 5.78 1.98
CA ARG A 41 -3.77 4.34 2.27
C ARG A 41 -2.35 3.92 2.63
N LEU A 42 -2.25 3.07 3.65
CA LEU A 42 -1.02 2.43 4.07
C LEU A 42 -1.14 0.92 3.83
N THR A 43 -0.19 0.34 3.10
CA THR A 43 -0.11 -1.10 2.86
C THR A 43 1.06 -1.66 3.66
N ILE A 44 0.81 -2.67 4.49
CA ILE A 44 1.82 -3.33 5.32
C ILE A 44 1.76 -4.85 5.15
N PRO A 45 2.87 -5.58 5.42
CA PRO A 45 2.81 -7.02 5.60
C PRO A 45 1.92 -7.40 6.80
N ALA A 46 1.18 -8.51 6.69
CA ALA A 46 0.37 -9.02 7.79
C ALA A 46 1.21 -9.55 8.96
N SER A 47 2.48 -9.88 8.70
CA SER A 47 3.47 -10.25 9.71
C SER A 47 4.17 -9.04 10.37
N LEU A 48 3.79 -7.81 10.03
CA LEU A 48 4.35 -6.61 10.66
C LEU A 48 3.99 -6.54 12.16
N ASP A 49 4.99 -6.28 13.00
CA ASP A 49 4.81 -6.07 14.44
C ASP A 49 3.89 -4.86 14.72
N PRO A 50 2.81 -5.04 15.51
CA PRO A 50 1.93 -3.94 15.94
C PRO A 50 2.67 -2.78 16.60
N ALA A 51 3.76 -3.03 17.35
CA ALA A 51 4.55 -1.99 17.99
C ALA A 51 5.26 -1.10 16.97
N ILE A 52 5.70 -1.66 15.84
CA ILE A 52 6.29 -0.89 14.73
C ILE A 52 5.21 -0.07 14.05
N LEU A 53 4.05 -0.66 13.77
CA LEU A 53 2.91 0.04 13.17
C LEU A 53 2.50 1.25 14.01
N ALA A 54 2.37 1.08 15.34
CA ALA A 54 2.02 2.16 16.27
C ALA A 54 3.00 3.35 16.23
N ARG A 55 4.27 3.11 15.91
CA ARG A 55 5.29 4.17 15.78
C ARG A 55 5.25 4.87 14.43
N LEU A 56 4.76 4.21 13.38
CA LEU A 56 4.63 4.79 12.04
C LEU A 56 3.39 5.68 11.92
N LEU A 57 2.27 5.32 12.56
CA LEU A 57 1.01 6.07 12.45
C LEU A 57 1.16 7.58 12.72
N PRO A 58 1.80 8.04 13.82
CA PRO A 58 1.94 9.47 14.10
C PRO A 58 2.74 10.24 13.03
N VAL A 59 3.71 9.58 12.38
CA VAL A 59 4.51 10.21 11.30
C VAL A 59 3.68 10.37 10.03
N LEU A 60 2.80 9.40 9.77
CA LEU A 60 1.95 9.40 8.58
C LEU A 60 0.74 10.32 8.73
N ASP A 61 0.22 10.49 9.95
CA ASP A 61 -0.95 11.33 10.25
C ASP A 61 -0.63 12.83 10.33
N ALA A 62 0.64 13.21 10.52
CA ALA A 62 1.05 14.59 10.77
C ALA A 62 1.27 15.48 9.50
N SER A 63 0.76 15.07 8.33
CA SER A 63 0.99 15.79 7.06
C SER A 63 -0.26 16.43 6.49
#